data_AF-A0A3D2NNV0-F1
#
_entry.id   AF-A0A3D2NNV0-F1
#
_cell.length_a   1.000
_cell.length_b   1.000
_cell.length_c   1.000
_cell.angle_alpha   90.00
_cell.angle_beta   90.00
_cell.angle_gamma   90.00
#
_symmetry.space_group_name_H-M   'P 1'
#
loop_
_entity.id
_entity.type
_entity.pdbx_description
1 polymer ?
#
loop_
_entity_poly.entity_id
_entity_poly.type
_entity_poly.pdbx_seq_one_letter_code
_entity_poly.pdbx_strand_id
1 'polypeptide(L)' 'TGARFDWRLIPGDFPLPLILSGGLEVENVAAGIRQVQPYAVDVSSGVEASKGVKDAAKIARFMHEVMRTNYKGLNE' A
#
# COMPACT_ATOMS: atom_id res chain seq x y z
N THR A 1 11.69 -12.62 -3.14
CA THR A 1 11.01 -11.35 -3.47
C THR A 1 9.63 -11.68 -3.99
N GLY A 2 8.58 -11.13 -3.38
CA GLY A 2 7.23 -11.26 -3.95
C GLY A 2 7.19 -10.47 -5.26
N ALA A 3 6.69 -11.07 -6.35
CA ALA A 3 6.50 -10.33 -7.59
C ALA A 3 5.54 -9.16 -7.33
N ARG A 4 5.92 -7.95 -7.78
CA ARG A 4 5.04 -6.79 -7.70
C ARG A 4 3.87 -7.00 -8.64
N PHE A 5 2.66 -6.87 -8.12
CA PHE A 5 1.46 -6.91 -8.94
C PHE A 5 1.38 -5.65 -9.82
N ASP A 6 1.01 -5.82 -11.10
CA ASP A 6 0.75 -4.69 -11.98
C ASP A 6 -0.62 -4.08 -11.64
N TRP A 7 -0.63 -3.01 -10.86
CA TRP A 7 -1.85 -2.34 -10.40
C TRP A 7 -2.71 -1.77 -11.55
N ARG A 8 -2.19 -1.70 -12.78
CA ARG A 8 -2.99 -1.30 -13.96
C ARG A 8 -4.04 -2.34 -14.33
N LEU A 9 -3.91 -3.56 -13.83
CA LEU A 9 -4.84 -4.65 -14.05
C LEU A 9 -6.07 -4.59 -13.12
N ILE A 10 -6.09 -3.66 -12.16
CA ILE A 10 -7.23 -3.47 -11.25
C ILE A 10 -8.27 -2.60 -11.98
N PRO A 11 -9.46 -3.11 -12.31
CA PRO A 11 -10.52 -2.30 -12.92
C PRO A 11 -10.91 -1.12 -12.02
N GLY A 12 -11.27 0.02 -12.63
CA GLY A 12 -11.61 1.24 -11.89
C GLY A 12 -12.94 1.16 -11.13
N ASP A 13 -13.90 0.40 -11.67
CA ASP A 13 -15.20 0.18 -11.03
C ASP A 13 -15.19 -1.11 -10.21
N PHE A 14 -14.84 -0.99 -8.92
CA PHE A 14 -15.09 -2.03 -7.94
C PHE A 14 -16.33 -1.71 -7.12
N PRO A 15 -17.32 -2.62 -7.03
CA PRO A 15 -18.53 -2.38 -6.26
C PRO A 15 -18.31 -2.45 -4.74
N LEU A 16 -17.12 -2.86 -4.30
CA LEU A 16 -16.78 -3.08 -2.89
C LEU A 16 -15.45 -2.41 -2.53
N PRO A 17 -15.26 -2.01 -1.26
CA PRO A 17 -13.98 -1.50 -0.77
C PRO A 17 -12.83 -2.46 -1.05
N LEU A 18 -11.76 -1.96 -1.70
CA LEU A 18 -10.58 -2.74 -2.05
C LEU A 18 -9.46 -2.56 -1.01
N ILE A 19 -8.82 -3.65 -0.61
CA ILE A 19 -7.57 -3.64 0.14
C ILE A 19 -6.41 -3.95 -0.81
N LEU A 20 -5.47 -3.01 -0.96
CA LEU A 20 -4.29 -3.22 -1.79
C LEU A 20 -3.18 -3.89 -0.96
N SER A 21 -2.74 -5.07 -1.38
CA SER A 21 -1.64 -5.82 -0.77
C SER A 21 -0.67 -6.34 -1.85
N GLY A 22 0.38 -7.04 -1.42
CA GLY A 22 1.31 -7.74 -2.31
C GLY A 22 2.42 -6.84 -2.86
N GLY A 23 3.64 -7.00 -2.32
CA GLY A 23 4.82 -6.29 -2.81
C GLY A 23 4.84 -4.78 -2.51
N LEU A 24 4.03 -4.32 -1.55
CA LEU A 24 4.08 -2.95 -1.08
C LEU A 24 5.34 -2.69 -0.26
N GLU A 25 6.00 -1.57 -0.54
CA GLU A 25 7.22 -1.08 0.09
C GLU A 25 7.11 0.45 0.26
N VAL A 26 8.02 1.04 1.04
CA VAL A 26 8.04 2.49 1.31
C VAL A 26 8.08 3.28 0.00
N GLU A 27 8.84 2.79 -0.98
CA GLU A 27 9.12 3.44 -2.26
C GLU A 27 7.91 3.42 -3.20
N ASN A 28 6.94 2.53 -3.00
CA ASN A 28 5.87 2.29 -3.97
C ASN A 28 4.45 2.51 -3.43
N VAL A 29 4.25 2.49 -2.10
CA VAL A 29 2.90 2.54 -1.51
C VAL A 29 2.14 3.80 -1.89
N ALA A 30 2.81 4.95 -1.92
CA ALA A 30 2.17 6.22 -2.27
C ALA A 30 1.69 6.24 -3.73
N ALA A 31 2.43 5.61 -4.64
CA ALA A 31 2.01 5.47 -6.04
C ALA A 31 0.84 4.50 -6.18
N GLY A 32 0.86 3.39 -5.42
CA GLY A 32 -0.23 2.41 -5.40
C GLY A 32 -1.54 3.00 -4.90
N ILE A 33 -1.49 3.76 -3.80
CA ILE A 33 -2.67 4.46 -3.28
C ILE A 33 -3.24 5.43 -4.31
N ARG A 34 -2.40 6.26 -4.95
CA ARG A 34 -2.86 7.24 -5.95
C ARG A 34 -3.48 6.58 -7.19
N GLN A 35 -2.93 5.46 -7.62
CA GLN A 35 -3.39 4.77 -8.82
C GLN A 35 -4.68 3.96 -8.57
N VAL A 36 -4.74 3.25 -7.44
CA VAL A 36 -5.78 2.26 -7.15
C VAL A 36 -6.92 2.86 -6.33
N GLN A 37 -6.65 3.94 -5.59
CA GLN A 37 -7.60 4.57 -4.65
C GLN A 37 -8.24 3.55 -3.69
N PRO A 38 -7.44 2.67 -3.04
CA PRO A 38 -7.96 1.59 -2.21
C PRO A 38 -8.55 2.13 -0.91
N TYR A 39 -9.44 1.35 -0.30
CA TYR A 39 -9.95 1.63 1.04
C TYR A 39 -8.86 1.46 2.11
N ALA A 40 -8.01 0.45 1.96
CA ALA A 40 -6.88 0.20 2.84
C ALA A 40 -5.68 -0.38 2.10
N VAL A 41 -4.50 -0.34 2.74
CA VAL A 41 -3.29 -1.03 2.28
C VAL A 41 -2.84 -2.04 3.33
N ASP A 42 -2.30 -3.17 2.87
CA ASP A 42 -1.73 -4.22 3.72
C ASP A 42 -0.27 -4.50 3.34
N VAL A 43 0.62 -4.51 4.33
CA VAL A 43 2.06 -4.68 4.13
C VAL A 43 2.63 -5.74 5.08
N SER A 44 3.41 -6.66 4.52
CA SER A 44 4.14 -7.66 5.30
C SER A 44 5.65 -7.54 5.08
N SER A 45 6.20 -8.13 4.02
CA SER A 45 7.65 -8.20 3.83
C SER A 45 8.32 -6.86 3.52
N GLY A 46 7.58 -5.88 2.97
CA GLY A 46 8.14 -4.57 2.62
C GLY A 46 8.59 -3.71 3.80
N VAL A 47 8.20 -4.09 5.02
CA VAL A 47 8.63 -3.44 6.27
C VAL A 47 9.46 -4.36 7.16
N GLU A 48 10.00 -5.45 6.61
CA GLU A 48 10.89 -6.38 7.33
C GLU A 48 12.37 -5.96 7.22
N ALA A 49 13.12 -6.15 8.31
CA ALA A 49 14.59 -6.11 8.30
C ALA A 49 15.17 -7.42 7.73
N SER A 50 14.56 -8.54 8.11
CA SER A 50 14.84 -9.89 7.63
C SER A 50 13.54 -10.73 7.72
N LYS A 51 13.51 -11.91 7.11
CA LYS A 51 12.29 -12.73 7.00
C LYS A 51 11.61 -12.93 8.36
N GLY A 52 10.41 -12.38 8.51
CA GLY A 52 9.59 -12.45 9.72
C GLY A 52 9.98 -11.47 10.84
N VAL A 53 11.00 -10.63 10.65
CA VAL A 53 11.46 -9.63 11.62
C VAL A 53 11.13 -8.24 11.11
N LYS A 54 10.19 -7.55 11.78
CA LYS A 54 9.75 -6.20 11.41
C LYS A 54 10.81 -5.14 11.78
N ASP A 55 10.94 -4.13 10.93
CA ASP A 55 11.79 -2.96 11.15
C ASP A 55 10.93 -1.75 11.51
N ALA A 56 11.07 -1.23 12.73
CA ALA A 56 10.29 -0.10 13.22
C ALA A 56 10.49 1.18 12.39
N ALA A 57 11.71 1.42 11.90
CA ALA A 57 12.00 2.58 11.06
C ALA A 57 11.36 2.44 9.68
N LYS A 58 11.33 1.23 9.09
CA LYS A 58 10.61 0.99 7.85
C LYS A 58 9.10 1.13 8.02
N ILE A 59 8.53 0.62 9.12
CA ILE A 59 7.11 0.82 9.44
C ILE A 59 6.79 2.32 9.52
N ALA A 60 7.58 3.09 10.27
CA ALA A 60 7.35 4.53 10.42
C ALA A 60 7.40 5.27 9.07
N ARG A 61 8.38 4.96 8.23
CA ARG A 61 8.48 5.54 6.87
C ARG A 61 7.31 5.11 6.00
N PHE A 62 6.92 3.83 6.05
CA PHE A 62 5.77 3.33 5.30
C PHE A 62 4.49 4.07 5.68
N MET A 63 4.23 4.22 6.98
CA MET A 63 3.08 4.97 7.47
C MET A 63 3.13 6.44 7.04
N HIS A 64 4.29 7.09 7.08
CA HIS A 64 4.46 8.45 6.57
C HIS A 64 4.09 8.55 5.07
N GLU A 65 4.55 7.59 4.25
CA GLU A 65 4.24 7.52 2.83
C GLU A 65 2.76 7.27 2.55
N VAL A 66 2.06 6.50 3.39
CA VAL A 66 0.61 6.34 3.34
C VAL A 66 -0.09 7.66 3.67
N MET A 67 0.24 8.27 4.81
CA MET A 67 -0.46 9.46 5.32
C MET A 67 -0.29 10.68 4.41
N ARG A 68 0.88 10.88 3.81
CA ARG A 68 1.12 12.03 2.90
C ARG A 68 0.31 11.97 1.60
N THR A 69 -0.33 10.84 1.29
CA THR A 69 -1.17 10.75 0.08
C THR A 69 -2.50 11.48 0.23
N ASN A 70 -2.89 11.90 1.44
CA ASN A 70 -4.14 12.62 1.72
C ASN A 70 -5.33 12.05 0.94
N TYR A 71 -5.45 10.72 0.87
CA TYR A 71 -6.56 10.11 0.17
C TYR A 71 -7.87 10.41 0.92
N LYS A 72 -8.76 11.14 0.25
CA LYS A 72 -10.09 11.53 0.72
C LYS A 72 -11.03 10.32 0.72
N GLY A 73 -10.77 9.32 1.55
CA GLY A 73 -11.79 8.33 1.90
C GLY A 73 -12.72 8.96 2.92
N LEU A 74 -13.99 9.18 2.55
CA LEU A 74 -15.09 9.71 3.38
C LEU A 74 -15.18 11.25 3.45
N ASN A 75 -15.58 11.87 2.35
CA ASN A 75 -16.41 13.09 2.36
C ASN A 75 -17.32 13.03 1.13
N GLU A 76 -18.39 12.25 1.25
CA GLU A 76 -19.72 12.38 0.62
C GLU A 76 -20.67 11.40 1.31
#